data_AF-A0A9C9K2S7-F1
#
_entry.id   AF-A0A9C9K2S7-F1
#
_cell.length_a   1.000
_cell.length_b   1.000
_cell.length_c   1.000
_cell.angle_alpha   90.00
_cell.angle_beta   90.00
_cell.angle_gamma   90.00
#
_symmetry.space_group_name_H-M   'P 1'
#
loop_
_entity.id
_entity.type
_entity.pdbx_description
1 polymer ?
#
loop_
_entity_poly.entity_id
_entity_poly.type
_entity_poly.pdbx_seq_one_letter_code
_entity_poly.pdbx_strand_id
1 'polypeptide(L)' 'MGGMMADKGMTPIVKTITGWVKGFIMLFGIYIVLYGHLTPGGGFAGGVIIAMVFVLLTLAYG' A
#
# COMPACT_ATOMS: atom_id res chain seq x y z
N MET A 1 6.00 -37.54 9.17
CA MET A 1 4.91 -37.39 10.16
C MET A 1 5.06 -35.98 10.74
N GLY A 2 4.31 -34.96 10.37
CA GLY A 2 3.13 -34.80 9.54
C GLY A 2 2.67 -33.37 9.79
N GLY A 3 2.25 -32.67 8.72
CA GLY A 3 1.37 -31.49 8.75
C GLY A 3 1.64 -30.39 9.79
N MET A 4 2.24 -29.29 9.35
CA MET A 4 1.70 -27.96 9.65
C MET A 4 1.32 -27.34 8.31
N MET A 5 0.19 -27.76 7.74
CA MET A 5 -1.04 -26.97 7.74
C MET A 5 -0.77 -25.48 7.49
N ALA A 6 -0.64 -25.18 6.20
CA ALA A 6 -1.24 -24.04 5.51
C ALA A 6 -2.01 -23.04 6.40
N ASP A 7 -1.35 -21.98 6.83
CA ASP A 7 -2.04 -20.70 7.05
C ASP A 7 -2.46 -20.17 5.68
N LYS A 8 -3.77 -20.22 5.41
CA LYS A 8 -4.43 -19.70 4.21
C LYS A 8 -4.40 -18.16 4.22
N GLY A 9 -3.22 -17.55 4.18
CA GLY A 9 -3.05 -16.09 4.16
C GLY A 9 -1.72 -15.65 3.56
N MET A 10 -1.60 -14.36 3.24
CA MET A 10 -0.34 -13.80 2.73
C MET A 10 0.82 -14.03 3.71
N THR A 11 2.01 -14.30 3.15
CA THR A 11 3.20 -14.64 3.94
C THR A 11 3.54 -13.56 4.96
N PRO A 12 4.13 -13.91 6.12
CA PRO A 12 4.53 -12.93 7.14
C PRO A 12 5.51 -11.88 6.60
N ILE A 13 6.29 -12.23 5.57
CA ILE A 13 7.17 -11.31 4.85
C ILE A 13 6.34 -10.19 4.19
N VAL A 14 5.26 -10.54 3.48
CA VAL A 14 4.40 -9.57 2.80
C VAL A 14 3.72 -8.65 3.80
N LYS A 15 3.20 -9.18 4.92
CA LYS A 15 2.60 -8.35 5.98
C LYS A 15 3.60 -7.36 6.58
N THR A 16 4.84 -7.79 6.80
CA THR A 16 5.91 -6.94 7.32
C THR A 16 6.25 -5.83 6.33
N ILE A 17 6.51 -6.18 5.07
CA ILE A 17 6.88 -5.21 4.02
C ILE A 17 5.73 -4.22 3.78
N THR A 18 4.48 -4.70 3.67
CA THR A 18 3.31 -3.84 3.50
C THR A 18 3.15 -2.85 4.65
N GLY A 19 3.47 -3.26 5.87
CA GLY A 19 3.47 -2.38 7.05
C GLY A 19 4.41 -1.19 6.94
N TRP A 20 5.57 -1.36 6.30
CA TRP A 20 6.52 -0.28 6.03
C TRP A 20 6.13 0.53 4.78
N VAL A 21 5.83 -0.16 3.68
CA VAL A 21 5.58 0.43 2.37
C VAL A 21 4.34 1.33 2.35
N LYS A 22 3.29 1.00 3.12
CA LYS A 22 2.08 1.83 3.23
C LYS A 22 2.39 3.30 3.59
N GLY A 23 3.37 3.53 4.47
CA GLY A 23 3.75 4.87 4.91
C GLY A 23 4.43 5.66 3.80
N PHE A 24 5.33 5.02 3.05
CA PHE A 24 5.99 5.63 1.90
C PHE A 24 5.01 5.99 0.78
N ILE A 25 4.07 5.09 0.46
CA ILE A 25 3.05 5.35 -0.58
C ILE A 25 2.14 6.50 -0.13
N MET A 26 1.75 6.56 1.14
CA MET A 26 0.92 7.65 1.66
C MET A 26 1.64 9.01 1.57
N LEU A 27 2.91 9.07 1.98
CA LEU A 27 3.73 10.28 1.88
C LEU A 27 3.88 10.73 0.42
N PHE A 28 4.12 9.77 -0.49
CA PHE A 28 4.21 10.04 -1.92
C PHE A 28 2.89 10.54 -2.52
N GLY A 29 1.77 9.94 -2.12
CA GLY A 29 0.43 10.40 -2.53
C GLY A 29 0.17 11.84 -2.11
N ILE A 30 0.48 12.19 -0.85
CA ILE A 30 0.38 13.57 -0.35
C ILE A 30 1.28 14.52 -1.14
N TYR A 31 2.53 14.12 -1.42
CA TYR A 31 3.45 14.91 -2.24
C TYR A 31 2.86 15.21 -3.62
N ILE A 32 2.30 14.21 -4.31
CA ILE A 32 1.67 14.39 -5.63
C ILE A 32 0.44 15.30 -5.58
N VAL A 33 -0.35 15.24 -4.49
CA VAL A 33 -1.49 16.16 -4.32
C VAL A 33 -1.01 17.60 -4.15
N LEU A 34 -0.01 17.84 -3.29
CA LEU A 34 0.49 19.17 -2.97
C LEU A 34 1.30 19.81 -4.11
N TYR A 35 2.14 19.02 -4.78
CA TYR A 35 3.03 19.46 -5.85
C TYR A 35 2.50 19.19 -7.25
N GLY A 36 1.22 18.81 -7.38
CA GLY A 36 0.59 18.53 -8.68
C GLY A 36 0.50 19.74 -9.62
N HIS A 37 0.82 20.95 -9.13
CA HIS A 37 0.96 22.13 -9.98
C HIS A 37 2.35 22.24 -10.65
N LEU A 38 3.40 21.71 -10.01
CA LEU A 38 4.79 21.77 -10.49
C LEU A 38 5.23 20.47 -11.17
N THR A 39 4.61 19.35 -10.80
CA THR A 39 4.88 18.02 -11.35
C THR A 39 3.64 17.52 -12.10
N PRO A 40 3.78 16.74 -13.19
CA PRO A 40 2.62 16.16 -13.87
C PRO A 40 1.85 15.28 -12.87
N GLY A 41 0.67 15.74 -12.47
CA GLY A 41 -0.06 15.17 -11.35
C GLY A 41 -1.24 16.06 -10.92
N GLY A 42 -1.68 15.90 -9.68
CA GLY A 42 -2.82 16.64 -9.13
C GLY A 42 -3.63 15.82 -8.12
N GLY A 43 -4.76 16.38 -7.67
CA GLY A 43 -5.62 15.77 -6.67
C GLY A 43 -6.17 14.40 -7.06
N PHE A 44 -6.48 14.17 -8.34
CA PHE A 44 -6.97 12.88 -8.82
C PHE A 44 -5.89 11.80 -8.76
N ALA A 45 -4.73 12.03 -9.38
CA ALA A 45 -3.63 11.07 -9.40
C ALA A 45 -3.12 10.77 -7.98
N GLY A 46 -2.91 11.80 -7.16
CA GLY A 46 -2.51 11.64 -5.77
C GLY A 46 -3.58 10.94 -4.92
N GLY A 47 -4.86 11.24 -5.16
CA GLY A 47 -5.99 10.57 -4.51
C GLY A 47 -6.06 9.07 -4.84
N VAL A 48 -5.83 8.68 -6.10
CA VAL A 48 -5.77 7.27 -6.51
C VAL A 48 -4.60 6.55 -5.82
N ILE A 49 -3.43 7.18 -5.72
CA ILE A 49 -2.27 6.62 -5.01
C ILE A 49 -2.59 6.40 -3.52
N ILE A 50 -3.26 7.34 -2.87
CA ILE A 50 -3.70 7.19 -1.48
C ILE A 50 -4.73 6.07 -1.36
N ALA A 51 -5.70 5.96 -2.27
CA ALA A 51 -6.67 4.87 -2.30
C ALA A 51 -6.02 3.48 -2.45
N MET A 52 -4.94 3.38 -3.24
CA MET A 52 -4.18 2.15 -3.42
C MET A 52 -3.53 1.64 -2.12
N VAL A 53 -3.25 2.50 -1.14
CA VAL A 53 -2.78 2.06 0.18
C VAL A 53 -3.83 1.21 0.88
N PHE A 54 -5.10 1.59 0.80
CA PHE A 54 -6.19 0.81 1.38
C PHE A 54 -6.37 -0.52 0.66
N VAL A 55 -6.27 -0.51 -0.68
CA VAL A 55 -6.29 -1.76 -1.48
C VAL A 55 -5.14 -2.68 -1.09
N LEU A 56 -3.92 -2.15 -0.94
CA LEU A 56 -2.74 -2.90 -0.52
C LEU A 56 -2.93 -3.53 0.87
N LEU A 57 -3.53 -2.80 1.80
CA LEU A 57 -3.84 -3.32 3.14
C LEU A 57 -4.90 -4.43 3.08
N THR A 58 -5.96 -4.25 2.29
CA THR A 58 -6.98 -5.28 2.09
C THR A 58 -6.39 -6.54 1.46
N LEU A 59 -5.47 -6.41 0.52
CA LEU A 59 -4.81 -7.58 -0.09
C LEU A 59 -3.85 -8.27 0.91
N ALA A 60 -3.11 -7.51 1.71
CA ALA A 60 -2.09 -8.08 2.61
C ALA A 60 -2.66 -8.69 3.90
N TYR A 61 -3.78 -8.17 4.39
CA TYR A 61 -4.39 -8.57 5.67
C TYR A 61 -5.80 -9.17 5.53
N GLY A 62 -6.45 -8.98 4.39
CA GLY A 62 -7.74 -9.60 4.07
C GLY A 62 -7.62 -11.00 3.50
#